data_AF-A0A5C6F5Q6-F1
#
_entry.id   AF-A0A5C6F5Q6-F1
#
_cell.length_a   1.000
_cell.length_b   1.000
_cell.length_c   1.000
_cell.angle_alpha   90.00
_cell.angle_beta   90.00
_cell.angle_gamma   90.00
#
_symmetry.space_group_name_H-M   'P 1'
#
loop_
_entity.id
_entity.type
_entity.pdbx_description
1 polymer ?
#
loop_
_entity_poly.entity_id
_entity_poly.type
_entity_poly.pdbx_seq_one_letter_code
_entity_poly.pdbx_strand_id
1 'polypeptide(L)'
;MGLWMSMASLLLIGITPGSDADSSASVQQTVDLIELNHFVDDEGREVFRQLVFYDWSKTHRRFHVRAWRLVKHDNQLPTRHWSPDRHQCRWYDGGLLRQVSAPHMRETWTQQDPERVNRKLLPEDERVPLFEPRITAKPE
;
A
#
# COMPACT_ATOMS: atom_id res chain seq x y z
N MET A 1 39.90 -58.45 20.36
CA MET A 1 40.96 -57.44 20.10
C MET A 1 40.68 -56.91 18.70
N GLY A 2 39.87 -55.86 18.53
CA GLY A 2 40.23 -54.44 18.68
C GLY A 2 40.98 -53.99 17.41
N LEU A 3 40.65 -52.96 16.65
CA LEU A 3 39.79 -51.79 16.81
C LEU A 3 39.59 -51.21 15.38
N TRP A 4 38.36 -50.96 14.92
CA TRP A 4 38.13 -50.22 13.67
C TRP A 4 38.42 -48.73 13.91
N MET A 5 39.38 -48.13 13.20
CA MET A 5 39.55 -46.68 13.13
C MET A 5 38.55 -46.12 12.12
N SER A 6 37.38 -45.69 12.60
CA SER A 6 36.50 -44.79 11.84
C SER A 6 37.07 -43.37 11.90
N MET A 7 37.50 -42.82 10.77
CA MET A 7 37.69 -41.38 10.63
C MET A 7 36.33 -40.70 10.57
N ALA A 8 35.88 -40.15 11.70
CA ALA A 8 34.75 -39.25 11.74
C ALA A 8 35.19 -37.88 11.16
N SER A 9 34.78 -37.61 9.92
CA SER A 9 34.88 -36.26 9.34
C SER A 9 33.88 -35.35 10.04
N LEU A 10 34.39 -34.45 10.88
CA LEU A 10 33.62 -33.33 11.44
C LEU A 10 33.41 -32.28 10.34
N LEU A 11 32.28 -32.38 9.64
CA LEU A 11 31.74 -31.27 8.86
C LEU A 11 31.27 -30.18 9.82
N LEU A 12 32.10 -29.15 10.00
CA LEU A 12 31.68 -27.88 10.58
C LEU A 12 30.67 -27.23 9.63
N ILE A 13 29.38 -27.42 9.92
CA ILE A 13 28.32 -26.62 9.31
C ILE A 13 28.48 -25.21 9.86
N GLY A 14 29.14 -24.36 9.08
CA GLY A 14 29.13 -22.92 9.30
C GLY A 14 27.70 -22.43 9.13
N ILE A 15 27.04 -22.10 10.23
CA ILE A 15 25.79 -21.34 10.21
C ILE A 15 26.19 -19.94 9.74
N THR A 16 26.04 -19.66 8.45
CA THR A 16 26.05 -18.27 8.00
C THR A 16 24.80 -17.63 8.60
N PRO A 17 24.90 -16.54 9.40
CA PRO A 17 23.72 -15.77 9.73
C PRO A 17 23.12 -15.34 8.39
N GLY A 18 21.93 -15.88 8.10
CA GLY A 18 21.16 -15.49 6.95
C GLY A 18 21.03 -13.98 6.98
N SER A 19 21.30 -13.36 5.83
CA SER A 19 21.12 -11.94 5.54
C SER A 19 20.12 -11.29 6.49
N ASP A 20 20.58 -10.30 7.28
CA ASP A 20 19.72 -9.28 7.85
C ASP A 20 19.02 -8.58 6.69
N ALA A 21 17.90 -9.15 6.26
CA ALA A 21 16.93 -8.46 5.45
C ALA A 21 16.44 -7.35 6.37
N ASP A 22 16.98 -6.16 6.16
CA ASP A 22 16.59 -4.89 6.76
C ASP A 22 15.05 -4.85 6.82
N SER A 23 14.51 -5.28 7.95
CA SER A 23 13.09 -5.52 8.13
C SER A 23 12.45 -4.18 8.40
N SER A 24 12.49 -3.30 7.40
CA SER A 24 11.72 -2.07 7.41
C SER A 24 10.28 -2.45 7.76
N ALA A 25 9.80 -1.93 8.89
CA ALA A 25 8.45 -2.23 9.35
C ALA A 25 7.48 -1.88 8.20
N SER A 26 6.68 -2.86 7.80
CA SER A 26 5.71 -2.69 6.72
C SER A 26 4.30 -2.86 7.26
N VAL A 27 3.41 -1.96 6.86
CA VAL A 27 1.98 -2.05 7.15
C VAL A 27 1.23 -2.23 5.84
N GLN A 28 0.43 -3.29 5.78
CA GLN A 28 -0.31 -3.70 4.59
C GLN A 28 -1.81 -3.53 4.83
N GLN A 29 -2.52 -3.06 3.81
CA GLN A 29 -3.96 -2.92 3.81
C GLN A 29 -4.54 -3.39 2.47
N THR A 30 -5.79 -3.84 2.51
CA THR A 30 -6.57 -4.18 1.30
C THR A 30 -7.77 -3.28 1.21
N VAL A 31 -8.09 -2.84 -0.01
CA VAL A 31 -9.30 -2.10 -0.36
C VAL A 31 -9.96 -2.74 -1.56
N ASP A 32 -11.22 -2.39 -1.84
CA ASP A 32 -11.95 -2.96 -2.97
C ASP A 32 -11.52 -2.38 -4.32
N LEU A 33 -11.16 -1.09 -4.36
CA LEU A 33 -10.76 -0.39 -5.59
C LEU A 33 -9.65 0.63 -5.32
N ILE A 34 -8.61 0.60 -6.17
CA ILE A 34 -7.64 1.69 -6.32
C ILE A 34 -7.99 2.50 -7.56
N GLU A 35 -8.05 3.82 -7.44
CA GLU A 35 -8.11 4.72 -8.59
C GLU A 35 -6.80 5.49 -8.71
N LEU A 36 -6.19 5.45 -9.88
CA LEU A 36 -5.19 6.42 -10.29
C LEU A 36 -5.93 7.53 -11.05
N ASN A 37 -6.04 8.70 -10.42
CA ASN A 37 -6.70 9.85 -11.01
C ASN A 37 -5.67 10.88 -11.49
N HIS A 38 -5.87 11.36 -12.71
CA HIS A 38 -5.15 12.42 -13.36
C HIS A 38 -6.04 13.67 -13.33
N PHE A 39 -5.71 14.61 -12.46
CA PHE A 39 -6.41 15.89 -12.45
C PHE A 39 -5.90 16.73 -13.63
N VAL A 40 -6.81 17.15 -14.49
CA VAL A 40 -6.50 17.96 -15.67
C VAL A 40 -7.12 19.35 -15.55
N ASP A 41 -6.46 20.36 -16.12
CA ASP A 41 -7.01 21.72 -16.22
C ASP A 41 -8.00 21.88 -17.39
N ASP A 42 -8.47 23.11 -17.60
CA ASP A 42 -9.44 23.44 -18.65
C ASP A 42 -8.87 23.27 -20.06
N GLU A 43 -7.54 23.28 -20.20
CA GLU A 43 -6.83 22.99 -21.44
C GLU A 43 -6.49 21.49 -21.61
N GLY A 44 -6.88 20.64 -20.66
CA GLY A 44 -6.61 19.20 -20.67
C GLY A 44 -5.19 18.81 -20.28
N ARG A 45 -4.39 19.72 -19.72
CA ARG A 45 -3.05 19.43 -19.22
C ARG A 45 -3.13 18.80 -17.85
N GLU A 46 -2.33 17.76 -17.60
CA GLU A 46 -2.23 17.14 -16.29
C GLU A 46 -1.57 18.09 -15.27
N VAL A 47 -2.29 18.39 -14.19
CA VAL A 47 -1.80 19.24 -13.10
C VAL A 47 -1.20 18.38 -11.99
N PHE A 48 -1.87 17.28 -11.61
CA PHE A 48 -1.37 16.32 -10.64
C PHE A 48 -1.99 14.93 -10.82
N ARG A 49 -1.32 13.93 -10.24
CA ARG A 49 -1.85 12.58 -10.10
C ARG A 49 -2.11 12.26 -8.64
N GLN A 50 -3.17 11.52 -8.38
CA GLN A 50 -3.51 11.04 -7.05
C GLN A 50 -3.94 9.57 -7.07
N LEU A 51 -3.69 8.90 -5.96
CA LEU A 51 -4.27 7.60 -5.66
C LEU A 51 -5.44 7.80 -4.73
N VAL A 52 -6.59 7.22 -5.07
CA VAL A 52 -7.78 7.20 -4.23
C VAL A 52 -8.14 5.75 -3.91
N PHE A 53 -8.37 5.48 -2.63
CA PHE A 53 -8.61 4.13 -2.11
C PHE A 53 -10.07 4.01 -1.66
N TYR A 54 -10.80 3.02 -2.19
CA TYR A 54 -12.23 2.87 -1.93
C TYR A 54 -12.59 1.50 -1.36
N ASP A 55 -13.57 1.50 -0.46
CA ASP A 55 -14.31 0.30 -0.08
C ASP A 55 -15.77 0.39 -0.53
N TRP A 56 -16.36 -0.74 -0.89
CA TRP A 56 -17.76 -0.86 -1.23
C TRP A 56 -18.63 -0.83 0.03
N SER A 57 -19.44 0.21 0.16
CA SER A 57 -20.44 0.30 1.21
C SER A 57 -21.68 -0.51 0.84
N LYS A 58 -21.92 -1.61 1.56
CA LYS A 58 -23.16 -2.40 1.43
C LYS A 58 -24.40 -1.57 1.77
N THR A 59 -24.31 -0.75 2.82
CA THR A 59 -25.42 0.13 3.29
C THR A 59 -25.79 1.18 2.25
N HIS A 60 -24.80 1.89 1.70
CA HIS A 60 -25.05 2.99 0.75
C HIS A 60 -25.06 2.53 -0.72
N ARG A 61 -24.77 1.25 -0.96
CA ARG A 61 -24.64 0.60 -2.29
C ARG A 61 -23.76 1.39 -3.26
N ARG A 62 -22.60 1.85 -2.76
CA ARG A 62 -21.63 2.64 -3.54
C ARG A 62 -20.24 2.53 -2.94
N PHE A 63 -19.23 2.93 -3.71
CA PHE A 63 -17.88 3.11 -3.21
C PHE A 63 -17.74 4.37 -2.36
N HIS A 64 -17.13 4.22 -1.20
CA HIS A 64 -16.74 5.31 -0.32
C HIS A 64 -15.22 5.37 -0.21
N VAL A 65 -14.68 6.59 -0.28
CA VAL A 65 -13.25 6.81 -0.12
C VAL A 65 -12.87 6.47 1.32
N ARG A 66 -11.77 5.74 1.50
CA ARG A 66 -11.13 5.52 2.81
C ARG A 66 -9.95 6.43 3.05
N ALA A 67 -9.16 6.65 2.01
CA ALA A 67 -8.04 7.56 2.02
C ALA A 67 -7.65 7.92 0.58
N TRP A 68 -6.79 8.91 0.46
CA TRP A 68 -6.23 9.34 -0.80
C TRP A 68 -4.81 9.89 -0.57
N ARG A 69 -4.03 10.03 -1.64
CA ARG A 69 -2.73 10.69 -1.59
C ARG A 69 -2.28 11.17 -2.97
N LEU A 70 -1.51 12.25 -2.99
CA LEU A 70 -0.78 12.68 -4.18
C LEU A 70 0.33 11.69 -4.53
N VAL A 71 0.49 11.42 -5.82
CA VAL A 71 1.62 10.65 -6.37
C VAL A 71 2.82 11.59 -6.46
N LYS A 72 3.88 11.29 -5.69
CA LYS A 72 5.12 12.09 -5.71
C LYS A 72 6.18 11.53 -6.66
N HIS A 73 6.18 10.22 -6.85
CA HIS A 73 7.17 9.49 -7.64
C HIS A 73 6.49 8.31 -8.33
N ASP A 74 6.99 7.90 -9.49
CA ASP A 74 6.38 6.83 -10.30
C ASP A 74 6.45 5.45 -9.61
N ASN A 75 7.40 5.24 -8.69
CA ASN A 75 7.44 4.01 -7.89
C ASN A 75 6.27 3.86 -6.91
N GLN A 76 5.41 4.88 -6.81
CA GLN A 76 4.19 4.85 -5.99
C GLN A 76 2.96 4.43 -6.81
N LEU A 77 3.07 4.36 -8.14
CA LEU A 77 1.97 4.00 -9.01
C LEU A 77 1.53 2.54 -8.80
N PRO A 78 0.28 2.19 -9.13
CA PRO A 78 -0.21 0.83 -8.98
C PRO A 78 0.56 -0.12 -9.90
N THR A 79 1.14 -1.18 -9.35
CA THR A 79 1.73 -2.28 -10.10
C THR A 79 0.81 -3.49 -10.07
N ARG A 80 0.59 -4.11 -11.23
CA ARG A 80 -0.20 -5.34 -11.32
C ARG A 80 0.66 -6.56 -10.97
N HIS A 81 0.14 -7.38 -10.09
CA HIS A 81 0.65 -8.70 -9.74
C HIS A 81 -0.34 -9.74 -10.25
N TRP A 82 0.16 -10.86 -10.82
CA TRP A 82 -0.69 -11.84 -11.52
C TRP A 82 -1.04 -13.07 -10.69
N SER A 83 -0.42 -13.26 -9.52
CA SER A 83 -0.65 -14.42 -8.65
C SER A 83 -0.57 -14.02 -7.17
N PRO A 84 -1.72 -13.74 -6.51
CA PRO A 84 -3.06 -13.56 -7.09
C PRO A 84 -3.15 -12.27 -7.95
N ASP A 85 -4.12 -12.19 -8.86
CA ASP A 85 -4.36 -10.97 -9.66
C ASP A 85 -4.79 -9.81 -8.76
N ARG A 86 -3.89 -8.84 -8.57
CA ARG A 86 -4.06 -7.68 -7.70
C ARG A 86 -3.26 -6.49 -8.18
N HIS A 87 -3.75 -5.31 -7.86
CA HIS A 87 -3.04 -4.04 -8.05
C HIS A 87 -2.48 -3.59 -6.72
N GLN A 88 -1.24 -3.13 -6.70
CA GLN A 88 -0.54 -2.79 -5.47
C GLN A 88 0.18 -1.45 -5.58
N CYS A 89 0.03 -0.61 -4.56
CA CYS A 89 0.78 0.64 -4.42
C CYS A 89 1.64 0.56 -3.17
N ARG A 90 2.85 1.13 -3.22
CA ARG A 90 3.78 1.17 -2.08
C ARG A 90 4.39 2.56 -1.90
N TRP A 91 4.62 2.95 -0.66
CA TRP A 91 5.38 4.17 -0.36
C TRP A 91 5.91 4.15 1.07
N TYR A 92 6.95 4.95 1.31
CA TYR A 92 7.46 5.18 2.66
C TYR A 92 6.76 6.38 3.31
N ASP A 93 6.44 6.24 4.59
CA ASP A 93 5.88 7.29 5.44
C ASP A 93 6.59 7.29 6.80
N GLY A 94 7.52 8.23 6.98
CA GLY A 94 8.36 8.32 8.18
C GLY A 94 9.12 7.01 8.47
N GLY A 95 9.79 6.45 7.46
CA GLY A 95 10.55 5.20 7.55
C GLY A 95 9.70 3.90 7.51
N LEU A 96 8.38 4.00 7.61
CA LEU A 96 7.47 2.85 7.53
C LEU A 96 7.06 2.60 6.08
N LEU A 97 7.20 1.37 5.59
CA LEU A 97 6.69 0.98 4.28
C LEU A 97 5.18 0.75 4.37
N ARG A 98 4.39 1.59 3.71
CA ARG A 98 2.96 1.39 3.52
C ARG A 98 2.70 0.69 2.21
N GLN A 99 1.82 -0.31 2.25
CA GLN A 99 1.35 -1.04 1.08
C GLN A 99 -0.17 -1.10 1.07
N VAL A 100 -0.77 -0.82 -0.08
CA VAL A 100 -2.20 -1.02 -0.31
C VAL A 100 -2.38 -1.91 -1.52
N SER A 101 -3.23 -2.92 -1.40
CA SER A 101 -3.59 -3.83 -2.48
C SER A 101 -5.10 -3.77 -2.76
N ALA A 102 -5.48 -3.95 -4.02
CA ALA A 102 -6.89 -4.09 -4.42
C ALA A 102 -7.05 -5.09 -5.55
N PRO A 103 -8.20 -5.81 -5.62
CA PRO A 103 -8.52 -6.63 -6.78
C PRO A 103 -8.83 -5.78 -8.01
N HIS A 104 -9.41 -4.59 -7.83
CA HIS A 104 -9.79 -3.70 -8.92
C HIS A 104 -8.94 -2.44 -8.95
N MET A 105 -8.65 -1.98 -10.16
CA MET A 105 -8.02 -0.70 -10.42
C MET A 105 -8.74 0.01 -11.56
N ARG A 106 -8.87 1.34 -11.45
CA ARG A 106 -9.29 2.20 -12.55
C ARG A 106 -8.34 3.37 -12.71
N GLU A 107 -8.27 3.88 -13.92
CA GLU A 107 -7.53 5.09 -14.26
C GLU A 107 -8.51 6.12 -14.82
N THR A 108 -8.40 7.37 -14.37
CA THR A 108 -9.37 8.42 -14.73
C THR A 108 -8.66 9.75 -15.01
N TRP A 109 -9.22 10.55 -15.92
CA TRP A 109 -8.81 11.92 -16.21
C TRP A 109 -9.98 12.85 -15.95
N THR A 110 -9.83 13.77 -15.01
CA THR A 110 -10.97 14.56 -14.51
C THR A 110 -10.56 15.98 -14.17
N GLN A 111 -11.45 16.94 -14.40
CA GLN A 111 -11.31 18.32 -13.90
C GLN A 111 -11.84 18.50 -12.47
N GLN A 112 -12.50 17.47 -11.92
CA GLN A 112 -12.99 17.47 -10.56
C GLN A 112 -12.29 16.38 -9.77
N ASP A 113 -11.81 16.73 -8.58
CA ASP A 113 -11.17 15.78 -7.67
C ASP A 113 -12.20 14.73 -7.16
N PRO A 114 -12.04 13.43 -7.49
CA PRO A 114 -12.93 12.36 -7.06
C PRO A 114 -13.08 12.26 -5.54
N GLU A 115 -12.02 12.57 -4.78
CA GLU A 115 -12.07 12.59 -3.32
C GLU A 115 -13.06 13.64 -2.83
N ARG A 116 -12.93 14.87 -3.34
CA ARG A 116 -13.80 16.00 -2.97
C ARG A 116 -15.25 15.75 -3.35
N VAL A 117 -15.48 15.08 -4.48
CA VAL A 117 -16.83 14.65 -4.88
C VAL A 117 -17.37 13.62 -3.88
N ASN A 118 -16.57 12.62 -3.51
CA ASN A 118 -17.00 11.58 -2.56
C ASN A 118 -17.20 12.12 -1.13
N ARG A 119 -16.43 13.13 -0.72
CA ARG A 119 -16.56 13.82 0.58
C ARG A 119 -17.93 14.46 0.79
N LYS A 120 -18.63 14.83 -0.29
CA LYS A 120 -20.03 15.30 -0.23
C LYS A 120 -21.02 14.19 0.11
N LEU A 121 -20.62 12.92 -0.02
CA LEU A 121 -21.45 11.73 0.26
C LEU A 121 -21.13 11.10 1.61
N LEU A 122 -19.85 11.02 1.97
CA LEU A 122 -19.37 10.57 3.27
C LEU A 122 -18.23 11.49 3.74
N PRO A 123 -18.49 12.32 4.77
CA PRO A 123 -17.48 13.19 5.39
C PRO A 123 -16.26 12.40 5.87
N GLU A 124 -15.12 13.08 5.97
CA GLU A 124 -13.83 12.41 6.25
C GLU A 124 -13.76 11.79 7.66
N ASP A 125 -14.36 12.45 8.64
CA ASP A 125 -14.45 12.05 10.05
C ASP A 125 -15.36 10.83 10.28
N GLU A 126 -16.25 10.52 9.34
CA GLU A 126 -17.10 9.34 9.37
C GLU A 126 -16.47 8.12 8.67
N ARG A 127 -15.31 8.28 8.04
CA ARG A 127 -14.64 7.19 7.29
C ARG A 127 -13.89 6.25 8.21
N VAL A 128 -13.88 4.98 7.83
CA VAL A 128 -12.96 3.99 8.43
C VAL A 128 -11.54 4.30 7.94
N PRO A 129 -10.59 4.66 8.83
CA PRO A 129 -9.26 5.08 8.42
C PRO A 129 -8.53 3.95 7.71
N LEU A 130 -7.81 4.26 6.63
CA LEU A 130 -7.07 3.24 5.87
C LEU A 130 -5.99 2.56 6.71
N PHE A 131 -5.26 3.34 7.50
CA PHE A 131 -4.27 2.84 8.45
C PHE A 131 -4.61 3.37 9.84
N GLU A 132 -4.27 2.61 10.88
CA GLU A 132 -4.42 3.08 12.25
C GLU A 132 -3.65 4.39 12.46
N PRO A 133 -4.27 5.39 13.12
CA PRO A 133 -3.58 6.62 13.50
C PRO A 133 -2.38 6.29 14.39
N ARG A 134 -1.20 6.83 14.08
CA ARG A 134 -0.09 6.78 15.03
C ARG A 134 -0.46 7.66 16.21
N ILE A 135 -0.66 7.07 17.38
CA ILE A 135 -0.80 7.83 18.62
C ILE A 135 0.58 8.43 18.92
N THR A 136 0.81 9.67 18.51
CA THR A 136 1.93 10.45 19.03
C THR A 136 1.56 10.87 20.45
N ALA A 137 2.20 10.27 21.46
CA ALA A 137 2.11 10.77 22.81
C ALA A 137 2.52 12.25 22.80
N LYS A 138 1.66 13.13 23.30
CA LYS A 138 1.96 14.56 23.43
C LYS A 138 3.14 14.69 24.41
N PRO A 139 4.23 15.38 24.05
CA PRO A 139 5.25 15.72 25.05
C PRO A 139 4.62 16.67 26.08
N GLU A 140 4.81 16.36 27.36
CA GLU A 140 4.39 17.17 28.51
C GLU A 140 5.07 18.55 28.53
#